data_AF-A0A954I220-F1
#
_entry.id   AF-A0A954I220-F1
#
_cell.length_a   1.000
_cell.length_b   1.000
_cell.length_c   1.000
_cell.angle_alpha   90.00
_cell.angle_beta   90.00
_cell.angle_gamma   90.00
#
_symmetry.space_group_name_H-M   'P 1'
#
loop_
_entity.id
_entity.type
_entity.pdbx_description
1 polymer ?
#
loop_
_entity_poly.entity_id
_entity_poly.type
_entity_poly.pdbx_seq_one_letter_code
_entity_poly.pdbx_strand_id
1 'polypeptide(L)'
;MTKDLNISNSWILALYAAVAVVALVVWRTQSGAQVPPLVSSDQEGRLSLAASMTKVMDASESTKSQAATSLADAGTSVDAILAQAAAGLAQEDPSGRDLLLESARSNDPAVRQRQQRIQLGIGASLGGLRPFDDQNAWNRVIEDAPVDPLSDTILRKIGNGRGLHPDFASAVGEFGSIGVPYVVISSAQPLVPVEFINFADQSDPGPYPIPPGLPIEGHLSADSDRHALILDRDNWKLYELARVFEGPTGWQADCGAIWDLSSNEGRPDGWTSADAAGLPIFPGLVRYDEVEAGEIRHALRFTVAKTRRAYVPPASHWASREDSPLLPPMGMRVRLKKSFDITKFPRDVQVILRCLQKYGMILADNGSDWFISGAPDPRWNDEAIRTLKQVKGYNFEVVLM
;
A
#
# COMPACT_ATOMS: atom_id res chain seq x y z
N MET A 1 -47.38 -5.53 3.37
CA MET A 1 -46.66 -6.27 4.43
C MET A 1 -46.37 -7.66 3.89
N THR A 2 -45.28 -7.79 3.13
CA THR A 2 -44.78 -9.05 2.57
C THR A 2 -43.27 -8.89 2.53
N LYS A 3 -42.57 -9.61 3.42
CA LYS A 3 -41.11 -9.65 3.50
C LYS A 3 -40.64 -10.83 2.68
N ASP A 4 -40.07 -10.55 1.51
CA ASP A 4 -39.22 -11.49 0.78
C ASP A 4 -37.84 -11.48 1.43
N LEU A 5 -37.43 -12.61 2.00
CA LEU A 5 -36.06 -12.85 2.44
C LEU A 5 -35.37 -13.70 1.37
N ASN A 6 -34.67 -13.01 0.49
CA ASN A 6 -33.72 -13.57 -0.46
C ASN A 6 -32.41 -13.86 0.31
N ILE A 7 -32.25 -15.10 0.82
CA ILE A 7 -31.03 -15.55 1.49
C ILE A 7 -30.13 -16.21 0.44
N SER A 8 -28.93 -15.66 0.31
CA SER A 8 -27.92 -15.98 -0.71
C SER A 8 -27.31 -17.38 -0.59
N ASN A 9 -26.96 -17.95 -1.75
CA ASN A 9 -26.38 -19.28 -1.96
C ASN A 9 -24.95 -19.50 -1.40
N SER A 10 -24.46 -18.65 -0.50
CA SER A 10 -23.10 -18.74 0.07
C SER A 10 -22.96 -19.82 1.14
N TRP A 11 -24.02 -20.09 1.92
CA TRP A 11 -24.01 -21.16 2.93
C TRP A 11 -24.00 -22.56 2.30
N ILE A 12 -24.62 -22.71 1.12
CA ILE A 12 -24.65 -23.96 0.37
C ILE A 12 -23.24 -24.31 -0.13
N LEU A 13 -22.50 -23.34 -0.66
CA LEU A 13 -21.11 -23.55 -1.10
C LEU A 13 -20.14 -23.89 0.05
N ALA A 14 -20.32 -23.26 1.22
CA ALA A 14 -19.56 -23.59 2.43
C ALA A 14 -19.90 -24.98 2.98
N LEU A 15 -21.18 -25.36 2.92
CA LEU A 15 -21.62 -26.71 3.27
C LEU A 15 -21.10 -27.75 2.26
N TYR A 16 -21.04 -27.44 0.97
CA TYR A 16 -20.43 -28.30 -0.06
C TYR A 16 -18.93 -28.46 0.18
N ALA A 17 -18.19 -27.42 0.57
CA ALA A 17 -16.78 -27.52 0.88
C ALA A 17 -16.54 -28.38 2.14
N ALA A 18 -17.32 -28.17 3.20
CA ALA A 18 -17.23 -28.96 4.43
C ALA A 18 -17.63 -30.44 4.20
N VAL A 19 -18.71 -30.68 3.46
CA VAL A 19 -19.16 -32.03 3.07
C VAL A 19 -18.17 -32.68 2.11
N ALA A 20 -17.53 -31.93 1.18
CA ALA A 20 -16.50 -32.47 0.30
C ALA A 20 -15.26 -32.90 1.08
N VAL A 21 -14.83 -32.13 2.08
CA VAL A 21 -13.73 -32.47 2.96
C VAL A 21 -14.07 -33.71 3.81
N VAL A 22 -15.25 -33.77 4.40
CA VAL A 22 -15.71 -34.93 5.19
C VAL A 22 -15.92 -36.17 4.31
N ALA A 23 -16.48 -36.02 3.11
CA ALA A 23 -16.69 -37.11 2.16
C ALA A 23 -15.37 -37.63 1.59
N LEU A 24 -14.37 -36.77 1.34
CA LEU A 24 -13.02 -37.21 0.97
C LEU A 24 -12.37 -38.02 2.09
N VAL A 25 -12.53 -37.57 3.35
CA VAL A 25 -12.01 -38.24 4.55
C VAL A 25 -12.68 -39.61 4.77
N VAL A 26 -14.01 -39.71 4.57
CA VAL A 26 -14.76 -40.97 4.68
C VAL A 26 -14.49 -41.92 3.51
N TRP A 27 -14.37 -41.40 2.29
CA TRP A 27 -14.07 -42.23 1.11
C TRP A 27 -12.66 -42.83 1.17
N ARG A 28 -11.67 -42.07 1.66
CA ARG A 28 -10.28 -42.53 1.79
C ARG A 28 -10.10 -43.57 2.91
N THR A 29 -10.90 -43.49 3.99
CA THR A 29 -10.87 -44.44 5.10
C THR A 29 -11.52 -45.79 4.76
N GLN A 30 -12.35 -45.87 3.69
CA GLN A 30 -13.05 -47.11 3.32
C GLN A 30 -12.51 -47.82 2.06
N SER A 31 -11.76 -47.17 1.17
CA SER A 31 -11.55 -47.69 -0.20
C SER A 31 -10.18 -48.31 -0.53
N GLY A 32 -9.12 -48.05 0.24
CA GLY A 32 -7.81 -48.71 0.07
C GLY A 32 -7.14 -48.68 -1.32
N ALA A 33 -7.53 -47.81 -2.26
CA ALA A 33 -7.05 -47.83 -3.65
C ALA A 33 -6.15 -46.64 -4.02
N GLN A 34 -5.15 -46.86 -4.90
CA GLN A 34 -4.24 -45.83 -5.43
C GLN A 34 -4.85 -45.01 -6.58
N VAL A 35 -4.43 -43.75 -6.70
CA VAL A 35 -4.89 -42.77 -7.72
C VAL A 35 -3.96 -42.79 -8.96
N PRO A 36 -4.46 -42.76 -10.21
CA PRO A 36 -3.64 -42.68 -11.43
C PRO A 36 -3.15 -41.25 -11.72
N PRO A 37 -2.08 -41.06 -12.53
CA PRO A 37 -1.42 -39.78 -12.67
C PRO A 37 -2.20 -38.82 -13.59
N LEU A 38 -2.31 -37.55 -13.17
CA LEU A 38 -2.75 -36.43 -13.99
C LEU A 38 -1.53 -35.67 -14.52
N VAL A 39 -1.43 -35.56 -15.85
CA VAL A 39 -0.52 -34.72 -16.64
C VAL A 39 -1.47 -33.75 -17.40
N SER A 40 -1.33 -32.42 -17.51
CA SER A 40 -0.17 -31.51 -17.65
C SER A 40 -0.43 -30.06 -17.20
N SER A 41 0.68 -29.32 -17.00
CA SER A 41 0.97 -27.87 -17.08
C SER A 41 0.18 -26.87 -16.20
N ASP A 42 0.70 -26.58 -15.00
CA ASP A 42 1.41 -25.34 -14.64
C ASP A 42 1.82 -25.43 -13.15
N GLN A 43 3.12 -25.48 -12.86
CA GLN A 43 3.65 -26.38 -11.82
C GLN A 43 4.19 -25.75 -10.53
N GLU A 44 4.27 -24.43 -10.34
CA GLU A 44 4.90 -23.89 -9.11
C GLU A 44 3.91 -23.35 -8.06
N GLY A 45 2.83 -22.69 -8.46
CA GLY A 45 1.83 -22.17 -7.50
C GLY A 45 0.90 -23.23 -6.90
N ARG A 46 0.66 -24.33 -7.62
CA ARG A 46 -0.20 -25.45 -7.14
C ARG A 46 0.54 -26.45 -6.27
N LEU A 47 1.88 -26.50 -6.37
CA LEU A 47 2.70 -27.37 -5.52
C LEU A 47 2.78 -26.85 -4.08
N SER A 48 2.69 -25.54 -3.82
CA SER A 48 2.71 -25.04 -2.44
C SER A 48 1.41 -25.34 -1.69
N LEU A 49 0.24 -25.15 -2.33
CA LEU A 49 -1.05 -25.46 -1.71
C LEU A 49 -1.26 -26.97 -1.52
N ALA A 50 -0.86 -27.78 -2.50
CA ALA A 50 -0.93 -29.24 -2.41
C ALA A 50 0.10 -29.82 -1.40
N ALA A 51 1.31 -29.26 -1.31
CA ALA A 51 2.29 -29.66 -0.30
C ALA A 51 1.85 -29.27 1.13
N SER A 52 1.24 -28.10 1.30
CA SER A 52 0.67 -27.66 2.58
C SER A 52 -0.54 -28.50 2.98
N MET A 53 -1.43 -28.86 2.04
CA MET A 53 -2.51 -29.80 2.32
C MET A 53 -2.00 -31.22 2.64
N THR A 54 -0.88 -31.64 2.04
CA THR A 54 -0.26 -32.95 2.31
C THR A 54 0.35 -33.01 3.71
N LYS A 55 1.00 -31.94 4.17
CA LYS A 55 1.51 -31.85 5.55
C LYS A 55 0.41 -31.83 6.61
N VAL A 56 -0.72 -31.17 6.33
CA VAL A 56 -1.92 -31.21 7.20
C VAL A 56 -2.54 -32.61 7.27
N MET A 57 -2.47 -33.39 6.18
CA MET A 57 -2.93 -34.78 6.16
C MET A 57 -2.05 -35.74 6.99
N ASP A 58 -0.77 -35.41 7.20
CA ASP A 58 0.21 -36.22 7.94
C ASP A 58 0.28 -35.93 9.45
N ALA A 59 -0.52 -34.98 9.96
CA ALA A 59 -0.64 -34.73 11.39
C ALA A 59 -1.11 -36.00 12.14
N SER A 60 -0.53 -36.22 13.34
CA SER A 60 -0.78 -37.41 14.15
C SER A 60 -2.27 -37.58 14.49
N GLU A 61 -2.75 -38.84 14.56
CA GLU A 61 -4.12 -39.20 14.97
C GLU A 61 -4.52 -38.55 16.31
N SER A 62 -3.57 -38.36 17.23
CA SER A 62 -3.82 -37.67 18.51
C SER A 62 -4.15 -36.19 18.34
N THR A 63 -3.54 -35.51 17.37
CA THR A 63 -3.80 -34.09 17.06
C THR A 63 -5.19 -33.91 16.44
N LYS A 64 -5.56 -34.82 15.54
CA LYS A 64 -6.89 -34.84 14.91
C LYS A 64 -7.99 -35.11 15.94
N SER A 65 -7.73 -36.01 16.89
CA SER A 65 -8.67 -36.32 17.98
C SER A 65 -8.81 -35.19 19.02
N GLN A 66 -7.73 -34.48 19.36
CA GLN A 66 -7.81 -33.33 20.29
C GLN A 66 -8.54 -32.14 19.68
N ALA A 67 -8.33 -31.84 18.39
CA ALA A 67 -9.07 -30.81 17.68
C ALA A 67 -10.58 -31.13 17.62
N ALA A 68 -10.93 -32.38 17.29
CA ALA A 68 -12.32 -32.86 17.24
C ALA A 68 -13.03 -32.82 18.61
N THR A 69 -12.30 -33.08 19.70
CA THR A 69 -12.88 -33.06 21.05
C THR A 69 -13.10 -31.63 21.56
N SER A 70 -12.29 -30.66 21.15
CA SER A 70 -12.49 -29.24 21.51
C SER A 70 -13.65 -28.56 20.76
N LEU A 71 -14.07 -29.12 19.62
CA LEU A 71 -15.16 -28.62 18.77
C LEU A 71 -16.56 -28.93 19.32
N ALA A 72 -16.68 -29.85 20.28
CA ALA A 72 -17.98 -30.33 20.78
C ALA A 72 -18.55 -29.51 21.96
N ASP A 73 -17.72 -28.74 22.68
CA ASP A 73 -18.09 -28.23 24.01
C ASP A 73 -18.17 -26.70 24.18
N ALA A 74 -18.18 -25.93 23.09
CA ALA A 74 -18.37 -24.49 23.21
C ALA A 74 -19.30 -23.95 22.11
N GLY A 75 -20.34 -23.23 22.51
CA GLY A 75 -21.13 -22.37 21.63
C GLY A 75 -20.33 -21.14 21.16
N THR A 76 -19.16 -21.38 20.57
CA THR A 76 -18.20 -20.39 20.10
C THR A 76 -18.52 -19.96 18.68
N SER A 77 -18.31 -18.68 18.37
CA SER A 77 -18.49 -18.15 17.01
C SER A 77 -17.50 -18.79 16.05
N VAL A 78 -17.85 -18.81 14.76
CA VAL A 78 -16.98 -19.27 13.65
C VAL A 78 -15.59 -18.61 13.70
N ASP A 79 -15.50 -17.37 14.19
CA ASP A 79 -14.25 -16.61 14.32
C ASP A 79 -13.32 -17.18 15.41
N ALA A 80 -13.88 -17.65 16.52
CA ALA A 80 -13.10 -18.32 17.57
C ALA A 80 -12.57 -19.67 17.07
N ILE A 81 -13.35 -20.38 16.25
CA ILE A 81 -12.96 -21.65 15.63
C ILE A 81 -11.79 -21.45 14.66
N LEU A 82 -11.85 -20.40 13.82
CA LEU A 82 -10.78 -20.06 12.88
C LEU A 82 -9.50 -19.60 13.60
N ALA A 83 -9.62 -18.79 14.65
CA ALA A 83 -8.48 -18.33 15.45
C ALA A 83 -7.76 -19.50 16.16
N GLN A 84 -8.51 -20.48 16.65
CA GLN A 84 -7.97 -21.63 17.36
C GLN A 84 -7.34 -22.66 16.41
N ALA A 85 -7.92 -22.84 15.22
CA ALA A 85 -7.32 -23.62 14.14
C ALA A 85 -6.01 -22.97 13.63
N ALA A 86 -5.98 -21.64 13.48
CA ALA A 86 -4.77 -20.90 13.11
C ALA A 86 -3.69 -21.01 14.21
N ALA A 87 -4.05 -20.98 15.49
CA ALA A 87 -3.13 -21.16 16.60
C ALA A 87 -2.52 -22.57 16.69
N GLY A 88 -3.29 -23.61 16.32
CA GLY A 88 -2.79 -24.98 16.23
C GLY A 88 -1.80 -25.17 15.07
N LEU A 89 -2.09 -24.58 13.91
CA LEU A 89 -1.20 -24.61 12.74
C LEU A 89 0.08 -23.78 12.95
N ALA A 90 0.05 -22.77 13.84
CA ALA A 90 1.17 -21.91 14.18
C ALA A 90 2.33 -22.62 14.93
N GLN A 91 2.15 -23.87 15.39
CA GLN A 91 3.24 -24.64 15.98
C GLN A 91 4.07 -25.43 14.94
N GLU A 92 3.56 -25.62 13.72
CA GLU A 92 4.20 -26.49 12.71
C GLU A 92 4.77 -25.74 11.49
N ASP A 93 4.26 -24.55 11.12
CA ASP A 93 4.78 -23.77 9.99
C ASP A 93 4.66 -22.23 10.19
N PRO A 94 5.76 -21.50 10.41
CA PRO A 94 5.77 -20.05 10.58
C PRO A 94 5.35 -19.25 9.33
N SER A 95 5.45 -19.81 8.13
CA SER A 95 5.21 -19.08 6.87
C SER A 95 3.73 -18.94 6.49
N GLY A 96 2.89 -19.91 6.87
CA GLY A 96 1.44 -19.83 6.69
C GLY A 96 0.74 -18.90 7.69
N ARG A 97 1.45 -18.52 8.76
CA ARG A 97 0.95 -17.64 9.83
C ARG A 97 0.73 -16.20 9.35
N ASP A 98 1.61 -15.65 8.53
CA ASP A 98 1.51 -14.26 8.10
C ASP A 98 0.31 -14.04 7.15
N LEU A 99 0.11 -14.95 6.19
CA LEU A 99 -1.04 -14.91 5.27
C LEU A 99 -2.40 -15.07 5.99
N LEU A 100 -2.48 -15.93 7.00
CA LEU A 100 -3.71 -16.14 7.78
C LEU A 100 -3.96 -14.99 8.78
N LEU A 101 -2.92 -14.39 9.35
CA LEU A 101 -3.06 -13.23 10.24
C LEU A 101 -3.37 -11.95 9.46
N GLU A 102 -2.83 -11.76 8.26
CA GLU A 102 -3.16 -10.63 7.37
C GLU A 102 -4.62 -10.70 6.90
N SER A 103 -5.09 -11.88 6.46
CA SER A 103 -6.50 -12.08 6.10
C SER A 103 -7.47 -11.98 7.29
N ALA A 104 -7.01 -12.27 8.52
CA ALA A 104 -7.80 -12.05 9.73
C ALA A 104 -7.85 -10.56 10.14
N ARG A 105 -6.77 -9.79 9.94
CA ARG A 105 -6.70 -8.35 10.25
C ARG A 105 -7.54 -7.49 9.31
N SER A 106 -7.58 -7.82 8.01
CA SER A 106 -8.45 -7.14 7.03
C SER A 106 -9.95 -7.40 7.30
N ASN A 107 -10.26 -8.44 8.07
CA ASN A 107 -11.61 -8.82 8.47
C ASN A 107 -11.98 -8.40 9.90
N ASP A 108 -11.13 -7.67 10.63
CA ASP A 108 -11.44 -7.18 11.98
C ASP A 108 -12.69 -6.28 11.94
N PRO A 109 -13.81 -6.67 12.60
CA PRO A 109 -15.03 -5.88 12.62
C PRO A 109 -14.84 -4.45 13.13
N ALA A 110 -13.89 -4.22 14.04
CA ALA A 110 -13.58 -2.88 14.55
C ALA A 110 -12.82 -2.03 13.53
N VAL A 111 -11.97 -2.64 12.68
CA VAL A 111 -11.33 -1.93 11.56
C VAL A 111 -12.39 -1.56 10.52
N ARG A 112 -13.26 -2.49 10.14
CA ARG A 112 -14.34 -2.23 9.18
C ARG A 112 -15.32 -1.16 9.65
N GLN A 113 -15.70 -1.18 10.93
CA GLN A 113 -16.55 -0.12 11.50
C GLN A 113 -15.87 1.25 11.45
N ARG A 114 -14.56 1.32 11.67
CA ARG A 114 -13.80 2.58 11.54
C ARG A 114 -13.72 3.03 10.07
N GLN A 115 -13.46 2.10 9.16
CA GLN A 115 -13.42 2.37 7.72
C GLN A 115 -14.75 2.94 7.23
N GLN A 116 -15.89 2.39 7.65
CA GLN A 116 -17.22 2.89 7.28
C GLN A 116 -17.50 4.34 7.71
N ARG A 117 -16.72 4.91 8.64
CA ARG A 117 -16.83 6.33 9.03
C ARG A 117 -16.04 7.27 8.13
N ILE A 118 -15.16 6.74 7.27
CA ILE A 118 -14.46 7.52 6.25
C ILE A 118 -15.49 8.02 5.24
N GLN A 119 -15.48 9.34 5.02
CA GLN A 119 -16.36 9.97 4.04
C GLN A 119 -15.89 9.64 2.62
N LEU A 120 -16.83 9.60 1.68
CA LEU A 120 -16.51 9.47 0.26
C LEU A 120 -16.25 10.86 -0.33
N GLY A 121 -15.49 10.91 -1.42
CA GLY A 121 -15.24 12.13 -2.19
C GLY A 121 -13.77 12.49 -2.33
N ILE A 122 -13.53 13.57 -3.08
CA ILE A 122 -12.20 14.08 -3.38
C ILE A 122 -11.58 14.64 -2.09
N GLY A 123 -10.34 14.22 -1.79
CA GLY A 123 -9.62 14.70 -0.60
C GLY A 123 -10.25 14.31 0.74
N ALA A 124 -11.13 13.30 0.77
CA ALA A 124 -11.85 12.93 1.98
C ALA A 124 -10.90 12.36 3.05
N SER A 125 -11.07 12.83 4.29
CA SER A 125 -10.26 12.38 5.43
C SER A 125 -10.46 10.90 5.73
N LEU A 126 -9.37 10.22 6.06
CA LEU A 126 -9.40 8.82 6.50
C LEU A 126 -9.79 8.64 7.97
N GLY A 127 -10.16 9.73 8.67
CA GLY A 127 -10.60 9.65 10.07
C GLY A 127 -9.54 9.07 11.01
N GLY A 128 -8.26 9.27 10.68
CA GLY A 128 -7.12 8.73 11.41
C GLY A 128 -6.75 7.28 11.08
N LEU A 129 -7.45 6.61 10.15
CA LEU A 129 -6.91 5.37 9.57
C LEU A 129 -5.77 5.71 8.60
N ARG A 130 -4.79 4.82 8.51
CA ARG A 130 -3.65 4.97 7.60
C ARG A 130 -3.50 3.72 6.72
N PRO A 131 -2.99 3.87 5.49
CA PRO A 131 -2.57 2.73 4.67
C PRO A 131 -1.53 1.87 5.40
N PHE A 132 -1.62 0.55 5.22
CA PHE A 132 -0.70 -0.45 5.77
C PHE A 132 -0.62 -0.51 7.30
N ASP A 133 0.02 -1.56 7.81
CA ASP A 133 0.25 -1.73 9.25
C ASP A 133 1.55 -1.05 9.72
N ASP A 134 1.83 -1.14 11.01
CA ASP A 134 2.97 -0.47 11.66
C ASP A 134 4.34 -1.04 11.26
N GLN A 135 4.38 -2.26 10.69
CA GLN A 135 5.60 -2.90 10.21
C GLN A 135 5.97 -2.45 8.80
N ASN A 136 5.00 -1.92 8.05
CA ASN A 136 5.24 -1.39 6.72
C ASN A 136 6.30 -0.26 6.75
N ALA A 137 7.14 -0.21 5.71
CA ALA A 137 8.16 0.81 5.56
C ALA A 137 7.60 2.24 5.66
N TRP A 138 6.39 2.48 5.16
CA TRP A 138 5.70 3.77 5.27
C TRP A 138 5.40 4.14 6.72
N ASN A 139 5.01 3.20 7.58
CA ASN A 139 4.55 3.50 8.94
C ASN A 139 5.60 3.28 10.02
N ARG A 140 6.77 2.72 9.67
CA ARG A 140 7.85 2.44 10.59
C ARG A 140 8.50 3.71 11.11
N VAL A 141 8.63 3.83 12.43
CA VAL A 141 9.40 4.89 13.11
C VAL A 141 10.91 4.65 12.92
N ILE A 142 11.65 5.71 12.58
CA ILE A 142 13.07 5.66 12.24
C ILE A 142 13.91 6.76 12.91
N GLU A 143 13.36 7.46 13.89
CA GLU A 143 14.02 8.60 14.55
C GLU A 143 15.38 8.23 15.16
N ASP A 144 15.52 7.00 15.66
CA ASP A 144 16.76 6.48 16.26
C ASP A 144 17.47 5.45 15.37
N ALA A 145 17.08 5.31 14.09
CA ALA A 145 17.74 4.38 13.17
C ALA A 145 19.21 4.81 12.90
N PRO A 146 20.14 3.88 12.62
CA PRO A 146 21.52 4.24 12.29
C PRO A 146 21.59 5.16 11.07
N VAL A 147 22.57 6.07 11.07
CA VAL A 147 22.88 6.93 9.92
C VAL A 147 23.80 6.19 8.96
N ASP A 148 23.54 6.30 7.67
CA ASP A 148 24.41 5.73 6.64
C ASP A 148 25.78 6.44 6.62
N PRO A 149 26.91 5.70 6.62
CA PRO A 149 28.24 6.31 6.57
C PRO A 149 28.49 7.20 5.34
N LEU A 150 27.74 7.01 4.25
CA LEU A 150 27.81 7.83 3.04
C LEU A 150 26.80 8.99 3.03
N SER A 151 26.02 9.19 4.10
CA SER A 151 24.95 10.19 4.21
C SER A 151 25.40 11.56 3.67
N ASP A 152 26.45 12.16 4.23
CA ASP A 152 26.94 13.47 3.82
C ASP A 152 27.34 13.53 2.33
N THR A 153 27.88 12.44 1.80
CA THR A 153 28.33 12.35 0.41
C THR A 153 27.15 12.27 -0.55
N ILE A 154 26.16 11.43 -0.23
CA ILE A 154 24.93 11.29 -1.03
C ILE A 154 24.14 12.61 -1.00
N LEU A 155 23.97 13.22 0.18
CA LEU A 155 23.27 14.49 0.33
C LEU A 155 23.92 15.63 -0.48
N ARG A 156 25.26 15.67 -0.56
CA ARG A 156 25.97 16.62 -1.44
C ARG A 156 25.67 16.38 -2.92
N LYS A 157 25.50 15.11 -3.34
CA LYS A 157 25.17 14.76 -4.74
C LYS A 157 23.75 15.15 -5.13
N ILE A 158 22.80 15.09 -4.19
CA ILE A 158 21.43 15.60 -4.37
C ILE A 158 21.43 17.14 -4.39
N GLY A 159 22.23 17.76 -3.52
CA GLY A 159 22.29 19.22 -3.38
C GLY A 159 21.80 19.67 -2.01
N ASN A 160 22.59 19.36 -0.97
CA ASN A 160 22.26 19.61 0.43
C ASN A 160 22.07 21.09 0.82
N GLY A 161 22.53 22.04 0.00
CA GLY A 161 22.25 23.47 0.19
C GLY A 161 20.86 23.92 -0.28
N ARG A 162 20.15 23.09 -1.03
CA ARG A 162 18.79 23.38 -1.51
C ARG A 162 17.77 23.13 -0.40
N GLY A 163 16.71 23.92 -0.43
CA GLY A 163 15.59 23.78 0.51
C GLY A 163 14.61 22.71 0.05
N LEU A 164 13.87 22.13 0.98
CA LEU A 164 12.66 21.38 0.63
C LEU A 164 11.77 22.23 -0.25
N HIS A 165 11.10 21.59 -1.21
CA HIS A 165 10.08 22.24 -2.01
C HIS A 165 8.74 21.55 -1.77
N PRO A 166 7.77 22.22 -1.12
CA PRO A 166 6.43 21.67 -1.04
C PRO A 166 5.79 21.69 -2.43
N ASP A 167 5.40 20.51 -2.91
CA ASP A 167 4.72 20.32 -4.18
C ASP A 167 3.24 20.02 -3.95
N PHE A 168 2.61 20.92 -3.20
CA PHE A 168 1.18 20.94 -2.87
C PHE A 168 0.80 22.34 -2.37
N ALA A 169 -0.45 22.76 -2.62
CA ALA A 169 -0.94 24.07 -2.23
C ALA A 169 -2.48 24.10 -2.09
N SER A 170 -3.01 25.23 -1.60
CA SER A 170 -4.45 25.53 -1.62
C SER A 170 -4.97 25.92 -2.99
N ALA A 171 -4.13 26.53 -3.81
CA ALA A 171 -4.51 27.04 -5.10
C ALA A 171 -4.43 25.98 -6.21
N VAL A 172 -5.40 26.05 -7.10
CA VAL A 172 -5.23 25.71 -8.51
C VAL A 172 -4.38 26.84 -9.09
N GLY A 173 -3.10 26.57 -9.37
CA GLY A 173 -2.26 27.50 -10.11
C GLY A 173 -2.76 27.67 -11.55
N GLU A 174 -2.09 28.53 -12.33
CA GLU A 174 -2.37 28.73 -13.77
C GLU A 174 -2.36 27.40 -14.57
N PHE A 175 -1.70 26.37 -14.03
CA PHE A 175 -1.55 25.04 -14.63
C PHE A 175 -2.37 23.92 -13.94
N GLY A 176 -3.32 24.25 -13.06
CA GLY A 176 -4.11 23.26 -12.31
C GLY A 176 -3.77 23.19 -10.82
N SER A 177 -4.39 22.25 -10.10
CA SER A 177 -4.08 21.99 -8.68
C SER A 177 -2.62 21.57 -8.53
N ILE A 178 -1.90 22.18 -7.58
CA ILE A 178 -0.54 21.78 -7.23
C ILE A 178 -0.63 20.60 -6.25
N GLY A 179 0.05 19.49 -6.58
CA GLY A 179 0.05 18.25 -5.83
C GLY A 179 -0.83 17.16 -6.45
N VAL A 180 -0.78 15.96 -5.85
CA VAL A 180 -1.44 14.76 -6.39
C VAL A 180 -2.81 14.59 -5.73
N PRO A 181 -3.92 14.78 -6.45
CA PRO A 181 -5.24 14.60 -5.87
C PRO A 181 -5.60 13.12 -5.72
N TYR A 182 -6.54 12.85 -4.82
CA TYR A 182 -7.11 11.51 -4.64
C TYR A 182 -8.61 11.61 -4.39
N VAL A 183 -9.31 10.49 -4.63
CA VAL A 183 -10.73 10.34 -4.35
C VAL A 183 -10.99 9.08 -3.54
N VAL A 184 -11.81 9.19 -2.51
CA VAL A 184 -12.29 8.05 -1.73
C VAL A 184 -13.65 7.60 -2.25
N ILE A 185 -13.76 6.33 -2.58
CA ILE A 185 -14.97 5.68 -3.09
C ILE A 185 -15.41 4.54 -2.18
N SER A 186 -16.61 4.03 -2.45
CA SER A 186 -17.12 2.79 -1.86
C SER A 186 -16.98 1.64 -2.85
N SER A 187 -17.11 0.40 -2.39
CA SER A 187 -17.10 -0.78 -3.27
C SER A 187 -18.28 -0.84 -4.25
N ALA A 188 -19.23 0.10 -4.15
CA ALA A 188 -20.33 0.25 -5.11
C ALA A 188 -19.91 0.95 -6.41
N GLN A 189 -18.73 1.58 -6.46
CA GLN A 189 -18.22 2.23 -7.67
C GLN A 189 -17.98 1.18 -8.78
N PRO A 190 -18.63 1.30 -9.95
CA PRO A 190 -18.43 0.36 -11.04
C PRO A 190 -16.97 0.31 -11.51
N LEU A 191 -16.51 -0.91 -11.84
CA LEU A 191 -15.20 -1.14 -12.42
C LEU A 191 -15.26 -0.98 -13.94
N VAL A 192 -14.25 -0.32 -14.50
CA VAL A 192 -14.07 -0.13 -15.95
C VAL A 192 -12.70 -0.67 -16.38
N PRO A 193 -12.59 -1.19 -17.62
CA PRO A 193 -11.29 -1.55 -18.16
C PRO A 193 -10.42 -0.31 -18.38
N VAL A 194 -9.11 -0.49 -18.25
CA VAL A 194 -8.09 0.51 -18.60
C VAL A 194 -7.16 -0.13 -19.61
N GLU A 195 -6.88 0.56 -20.71
CA GLU A 195 -5.88 0.15 -21.68
C GLU A 195 -4.51 0.75 -21.27
N PHE A 196 -3.50 -0.11 -21.11
CA PHE A 196 -2.15 0.31 -20.79
C PHE A 196 -1.31 0.48 -22.04
N ILE A 197 -0.87 1.72 -22.28
CA ILE A 197 -0.13 2.13 -23.49
C ILE A 197 1.37 1.89 -23.31
N ASN A 198 1.88 2.25 -22.13
CA ASN A 198 3.23 1.92 -21.69
C ASN A 198 3.14 0.91 -20.54
N PHE A 199 4.28 0.29 -20.18
CA PHE A 199 4.44 -0.60 -19.02
C PHE A 199 3.30 -1.61 -18.77
N ALA A 200 2.63 -2.09 -19.81
CA ALA A 200 1.48 -3.00 -19.69
C ALA A 200 1.87 -4.33 -19.05
N ASP A 201 3.10 -4.79 -19.29
CA ASP A 201 3.72 -5.97 -18.70
C ASP A 201 4.09 -5.80 -17.21
N GLN A 202 4.08 -4.57 -16.71
CA GLN A 202 4.34 -4.21 -15.32
C GLN A 202 3.15 -3.50 -14.67
N SER A 203 1.96 -3.60 -15.28
CA SER A 203 0.73 -3.01 -14.78
C SER A 203 -0.25 -4.09 -14.32
N ASP A 204 -1.02 -3.80 -13.28
CA ASP A 204 -2.08 -4.72 -12.86
C ASP A 204 -3.25 -4.58 -13.83
N PRO A 205 -3.75 -5.68 -14.42
CA PRO A 205 -4.69 -5.63 -15.55
C PRO A 205 -6.07 -5.04 -15.20
N GLY A 206 -6.36 -4.82 -13.91
CA GLY A 206 -7.64 -4.29 -13.46
C GLY A 206 -8.76 -5.34 -13.44
N PRO A 207 -10.03 -4.92 -13.57
CA PRO A 207 -10.49 -3.56 -13.90
C PRO A 207 -10.36 -2.54 -12.74
N TYR A 208 -10.54 -1.24 -13.03
CA TYR A 208 -10.31 -0.12 -12.10
C TYR A 208 -11.63 0.62 -11.75
N PRO A 209 -11.84 1.06 -10.50
CA PRO A 209 -13.07 1.72 -10.06
C PRO A 209 -13.05 3.22 -10.36
N ILE A 210 -12.99 3.62 -11.64
CA ILE A 210 -12.85 5.04 -12.02
C ILE A 210 -14.20 5.78 -11.86
N PRO A 211 -14.34 6.74 -10.93
CA PRO A 211 -15.56 7.52 -10.77
C PRO A 211 -15.70 8.61 -11.84
N PRO A 212 -16.93 9.05 -12.17
CA PRO A 212 -17.14 10.27 -12.93
C PRO A 212 -16.48 11.47 -12.23
N GLY A 213 -15.79 12.32 -13.00
CA GLY A 213 -15.07 13.47 -12.44
C GLY A 213 -13.83 13.09 -11.62
N LEU A 214 -13.20 11.95 -11.93
CA LEU A 214 -11.91 11.53 -11.39
C LEU A 214 -10.94 12.72 -11.35
N PRO A 215 -10.44 13.13 -10.18
CA PRO A 215 -9.42 14.16 -10.13
C PRO A 215 -8.09 13.59 -10.65
N ILE A 216 -7.45 14.33 -11.54
CA ILE A 216 -6.19 13.97 -12.18
C ILE A 216 -5.19 15.08 -11.89
N GLU A 217 -3.97 14.72 -11.48
CA GLU A 217 -2.89 15.68 -11.29
C GLU A 217 -2.56 16.43 -12.59
N GLY A 218 -2.28 17.72 -12.48
CA GLY A 218 -1.91 18.53 -13.64
C GLY A 218 -3.09 18.76 -14.59
N HIS A 219 -3.36 20.01 -14.95
CA HIS A 219 -4.42 20.29 -15.89
C HIS A 219 -4.02 19.82 -17.30
N LEU A 220 -4.93 19.12 -18.01
CA LEU A 220 -5.11 18.80 -19.46
C LEU A 220 -3.92 18.79 -20.46
N SER A 221 -2.68 19.03 -20.04
CA SER A 221 -1.47 18.97 -20.87
C SER A 221 -1.04 17.51 -21.01
N ALA A 222 -0.70 17.13 -22.23
CA ALA A 222 -0.21 15.80 -22.56
C ALA A 222 1.17 15.48 -21.97
N ASP A 223 1.91 16.50 -21.52
CA ASP A 223 3.29 16.37 -21.04
C ASP A 223 3.41 16.25 -19.51
N SER A 224 2.30 16.18 -18.78
CA SER A 224 2.27 15.96 -17.33
C SER A 224 2.19 14.48 -16.96
N ASP A 225 2.56 14.12 -15.73
CA ASP A 225 2.43 12.76 -15.20
C ASP A 225 0.98 12.31 -15.03
N ARG A 226 0.04 13.24 -14.82
CA ARG A 226 -1.42 12.96 -14.79
C ARG A 226 -1.78 11.75 -13.92
N HIS A 227 -1.25 11.74 -12.71
CA HIS A 227 -1.57 10.70 -11.72
C HIS A 227 -3.04 10.76 -11.33
N ALA A 228 -3.65 9.59 -11.15
CA ALA A 228 -4.99 9.44 -10.60
C ALA A 228 -4.99 8.40 -9.49
N LEU A 229 -5.39 8.82 -8.28
CA LEU A 229 -5.37 7.97 -7.08
C LEU A 229 -6.79 7.74 -6.57
N ILE A 230 -7.20 6.48 -6.49
CA ILE A 230 -8.56 6.07 -6.10
C ILE A 230 -8.48 5.12 -4.92
N LEU A 231 -9.02 5.53 -3.78
CA LEU A 231 -9.06 4.71 -2.57
C LEU A 231 -10.44 4.07 -2.42
N ASP A 232 -10.51 2.75 -2.52
CA ASP A 232 -11.67 1.95 -2.13
C ASP A 232 -11.65 1.71 -0.62
N ARG A 233 -12.49 2.47 0.08
CA ARG A 233 -12.63 2.41 1.54
C ARG A 233 -13.12 1.04 2.03
N ASP A 234 -14.03 0.42 1.29
CA ASP A 234 -14.76 -0.76 1.77
C ASP A 234 -13.94 -2.04 1.55
N ASN A 235 -13.19 -2.09 0.44
CA ASN A 235 -12.23 -3.17 0.19
C ASN A 235 -10.81 -2.87 0.72
N TRP A 236 -10.58 -1.66 1.22
CA TRP A 236 -9.29 -1.14 1.66
C TRP A 236 -8.18 -1.31 0.61
N LYS A 237 -8.51 -0.93 -0.63
CA LYS A 237 -7.61 -0.99 -1.78
C LYS A 237 -7.31 0.39 -2.32
N LEU A 238 -6.12 0.56 -2.86
CA LEU A 238 -5.70 1.76 -3.55
C LEU A 238 -5.39 1.42 -4.99
N TYR A 239 -5.96 2.19 -5.91
CA TYR A 239 -5.77 2.06 -7.34
C TYR A 239 -5.07 3.33 -7.81
N GLU A 240 -3.91 3.17 -8.42
CA GLU A 240 -3.11 4.29 -8.91
C GLU A 240 -2.81 4.10 -10.38
N LEU A 241 -3.00 5.17 -11.13
CA LEU A 241 -2.72 5.20 -12.56
C LEU A 241 -1.80 6.39 -12.87
N ALA A 242 -0.88 6.20 -13.82
CA ALA A 242 -0.03 7.27 -14.35
C ALA A 242 -0.35 7.54 -15.82
N ARG A 243 -0.19 8.81 -16.22
CA ARG A 243 -0.49 9.36 -17.54
C ARG A 243 -1.88 8.99 -18.04
N VAL A 244 -2.88 9.33 -17.24
CA VAL A 244 -4.28 8.96 -17.49
C VAL A 244 -4.95 9.88 -18.51
N PHE A 245 -5.60 9.28 -19.51
CA PHE A 245 -6.38 9.97 -20.53
C PHE A 245 -7.74 9.29 -20.76
N GLU A 246 -8.73 10.09 -21.11
CA GLU A 246 -9.95 9.57 -21.75
C GLU A 246 -9.61 9.26 -23.22
N GLY A 247 -9.62 7.98 -23.57
CA GLY A 247 -9.41 7.48 -24.92
C GLY A 247 -10.72 7.28 -25.70
N PRO A 248 -10.67 6.90 -26.99
CA PRO A 248 -11.85 6.78 -27.85
C PRO A 248 -12.85 5.70 -27.40
N THR A 249 -12.38 4.68 -26.69
CA THR A 249 -13.15 3.49 -26.29
C THR A 249 -13.23 3.30 -24.77
N GLY A 250 -12.61 4.18 -23.98
CA GLY A 250 -12.49 4.04 -22.53
C GLY A 250 -11.26 4.75 -21.99
N TRP A 251 -10.83 4.38 -20.78
CA TRP A 251 -9.67 4.97 -20.13
C TRP A 251 -8.36 4.36 -20.65
N GLN A 252 -7.36 5.22 -20.85
CA GLN A 252 -5.99 4.84 -21.18
C GLN A 252 -5.03 5.35 -20.10
N ALA A 253 -3.97 4.59 -19.84
CA ALA A 253 -2.91 4.97 -18.90
C ALA A 253 -1.55 4.41 -19.35
N ASP A 254 -0.45 4.99 -18.88
CA ASP A 254 0.89 4.43 -19.10
C ASP A 254 1.28 3.39 -18.07
N CYS A 255 0.68 3.40 -16.89
CA CYS A 255 0.89 2.37 -15.88
C CYS A 255 -0.31 2.32 -14.93
N GLY A 256 -0.58 1.15 -14.36
CA GLY A 256 -1.56 0.98 -13.30
C GLY A 256 -1.10 -0.01 -12.23
N ALA A 257 -1.29 0.37 -10.97
CA ALA A 257 -0.99 -0.47 -9.81
C ALA A 257 -2.18 -0.51 -8.85
N ILE A 258 -2.43 -1.69 -8.29
CA ILE A 258 -3.48 -1.98 -7.33
C ILE A 258 -2.83 -2.49 -6.06
N TRP A 259 -3.02 -1.75 -4.98
CA TRP A 259 -2.42 -2.03 -3.69
C TRP A 259 -3.50 -2.53 -2.73
N ASP A 260 -3.24 -3.68 -2.09
CA ASP A 260 -3.99 -4.08 -0.90
C ASP A 260 -3.39 -3.33 0.30
N LEU A 261 -4.14 -2.36 0.85
CA LEU A 261 -3.64 -1.54 1.95
C LEU A 261 -3.68 -2.26 3.31
N SER A 262 -4.13 -3.51 3.34
CA SER A 262 -4.04 -4.39 4.50
C SER A 262 -2.84 -5.34 4.47
N SER A 263 -2.11 -5.38 3.35
CA SER A 263 -0.91 -6.20 3.13
C SER A 263 0.35 -5.34 3.11
N ASN A 264 1.48 -5.92 3.50
CA ASN A 264 2.79 -5.29 3.38
C ASN A 264 3.55 -5.67 2.10
N GLU A 265 2.89 -6.35 1.16
CA GLU A 265 3.47 -6.72 -0.12
C GLU A 265 3.75 -5.50 -1.00
N GLY A 266 4.95 -5.48 -1.61
CA GLY A 266 5.34 -4.51 -2.63
C GLY A 266 5.04 -5.00 -4.05
N ARG A 267 5.48 -4.23 -5.06
CA ARG A 267 5.51 -4.72 -6.45
C ARG A 267 6.54 -5.84 -6.59
N PRO A 268 6.42 -6.73 -7.59
CA PRO A 268 7.49 -7.66 -7.94
C PRO A 268 8.82 -6.93 -8.20
N ASP A 269 9.94 -7.56 -7.89
CA ASP A 269 11.27 -7.00 -8.15
C ASP A 269 11.44 -6.63 -9.63
N GLY A 270 11.89 -5.41 -9.88
CA GLY A 270 12.04 -4.84 -11.22
C GLY A 270 10.76 -4.25 -11.81
N TRP A 271 9.62 -4.29 -11.12
CA TRP A 271 8.38 -3.69 -11.60
C TRP A 271 8.21 -2.26 -11.11
N THR A 272 7.89 -1.35 -12.04
CA THR A 272 7.44 0.01 -11.74
C THR A 272 6.00 0.04 -11.20
N SER A 273 5.51 1.24 -10.94
CA SER A 273 4.11 1.54 -10.63
C SER A 273 3.74 2.90 -11.23
N ALA A 274 2.63 3.50 -10.76
CA ALA A 274 2.36 4.91 -11.01
C ALA A 274 3.50 5.82 -10.50
N ASP A 275 4.26 5.38 -9.49
CA ASP A 275 5.53 5.98 -9.05
C ASP A 275 6.74 5.21 -9.63
N ALA A 276 7.80 5.91 -10.00
CA ALA A 276 8.91 5.32 -10.76
C ALA A 276 9.74 4.29 -9.96
N ALA A 277 9.80 4.42 -8.62
CA ALA A 277 10.44 3.45 -7.73
C ALA A 277 9.65 2.14 -7.56
N GLY A 278 8.44 2.03 -8.14
CA GLY A 278 7.53 0.91 -7.89
C GLY A 278 6.88 0.99 -6.50
N LEU A 279 6.59 2.21 -6.04
CA LEU A 279 6.02 2.50 -4.72
C LEU A 279 4.60 3.08 -4.85
N PRO A 280 3.72 2.91 -3.85
CA PRO A 280 2.45 3.59 -3.85
C PRO A 280 2.64 5.10 -3.60
N ILE A 281 1.92 5.96 -4.32
CA ILE A 281 2.01 7.42 -4.20
C ILE A 281 1.23 7.91 -2.97
N PHE A 282 -0.04 7.51 -2.83
CA PHE A 282 -0.96 8.00 -1.81
C PHE A 282 -0.41 7.91 -0.36
N PRO A 283 0.24 6.82 0.07
CA PRO A 283 0.82 6.69 1.41
C PRO A 283 1.98 7.67 1.67
N GLY A 284 2.58 8.25 0.63
CA GLY A 284 3.66 9.22 0.74
C GLY A 284 3.22 10.68 0.72
N LEU A 285 1.91 10.97 0.56
CA LEU A 285 1.41 12.34 0.43
C LEU A 285 1.24 13.05 1.77
N VAL A 286 1.65 14.31 1.86
CA VAL A 286 1.15 15.22 2.92
C VAL A 286 -0.34 15.50 2.69
N ARG A 287 -1.19 15.24 3.70
CA ARG A 287 -2.63 15.52 3.63
C ARG A 287 -3.08 16.51 4.70
N TYR A 288 -4.03 17.36 4.33
CA TYR A 288 -4.52 18.44 5.19
C TYR A 288 -5.17 17.91 6.48
N ASP A 289 -5.94 16.83 6.38
CA ASP A 289 -6.67 16.26 7.53
C ASP A 289 -5.73 15.74 8.62
N GLU A 290 -4.55 15.22 8.25
CA GLU A 290 -3.53 14.78 9.21
C GLU A 290 -2.79 15.96 9.85
N VAL A 291 -2.55 17.02 9.08
CA VAL A 291 -1.96 18.25 9.63
C VAL A 291 -2.94 18.94 10.58
N GLU A 292 -4.21 19.02 10.22
CA GLU A 292 -5.30 19.52 11.08
C GLU A 292 -5.44 18.68 12.35
N ALA A 293 -5.32 17.36 12.24
CA ALA A 293 -5.30 16.44 13.38
C ALA A 293 -4.03 16.56 14.25
N GLY A 294 -2.98 17.22 13.76
CA GLY A 294 -1.75 17.50 14.50
C GLY A 294 -0.66 16.42 14.44
N GLU A 295 -0.85 15.36 13.66
CA GLU A 295 0.13 14.29 13.46
C GLU A 295 -0.04 13.59 12.10
N ILE A 296 1.02 13.54 11.31
CA ILE A 296 1.16 12.62 10.17
C ILE A 296 1.91 11.38 10.66
N ARG A 297 1.35 10.20 10.40
CA ARG A 297 1.84 8.92 10.96
C ARG A 297 2.46 7.99 9.92
N HIS A 298 3.11 8.54 8.92
CA HIS A 298 3.78 7.78 7.87
C HIS A 298 4.94 8.57 7.29
N ALA A 299 5.85 7.91 6.57
CA ALA A 299 6.90 8.57 5.80
C ALA A 299 6.28 9.35 4.64
N LEU A 300 6.96 10.40 4.22
CA LEU A 300 6.59 11.15 3.02
C LEU A 300 7.34 10.62 1.79
N ARG A 301 6.86 10.92 0.59
CA ARG A 301 7.63 10.70 -0.64
C ARG A 301 8.38 11.97 -1.04
N PHE A 302 9.54 11.81 -1.67
CA PHE A 302 10.25 12.92 -2.28
C PHE A 302 10.98 12.52 -3.57
N THR A 303 11.39 13.52 -4.35
CA THR A 303 12.09 13.30 -5.62
C THR A 303 13.49 13.93 -5.64
N VAL A 304 14.35 13.41 -6.53
CA VAL A 304 15.69 13.95 -6.80
C VAL A 304 16.00 13.94 -8.29
N ALA A 305 16.83 14.87 -8.75
CA ALA A 305 17.14 15.03 -10.17
C ALA A 305 17.96 13.88 -10.74
N LYS A 306 18.81 13.25 -9.93
CA LYS A 306 19.67 12.15 -10.36
C LYS A 306 19.72 11.04 -9.32
N THR A 307 19.39 9.85 -9.76
CA THR A 307 19.50 8.60 -9.00
C THR A 307 20.47 7.66 -9.70
N ARG A 308 20.91 6.59 -9.02
CA ARG A 308 21.63 5.49 -9.67
C ARG A 308 20.66 4.41 -10.16
N ARG A 309 21.14 3.55 -11.07
CA ARG A 309 20.49 2.35 -11.60
C ARG A 309 20.44 1.23 -10.54
N ALA A 310 19.87 1.55 -9.38
CA ALA A 310 19.69 0.64 -8.25
C ALA A 310 18.55 1.14 -7.36
N TYR A 311 18.01 0.22 -6.58
CA TYR A 311 16.99 0.47 -5.58
C TYR A 311 17.31 -0.33 -4.32
N VAL A 312 16.75 0.12 -3.20
CA VAL A 312 16.75 -0.58 -1.92
C VAL A 312 15.32 -0.65 -1.42
N PRO A 313 14.96 -1.64 -0.56
CA PRO A 313 13.62 -1.72 0.00
C PRO A 313 13.19 -0.39 0.65
N PRO A 314 11.92 0.02 0.52
CA PRO A 314 10.80 -0.75 -0.06
C PRO A 314 10.63 -0.63 -1.57
N ALA A 315 11.50 0.10 -2.28
CA ALA A 315 11.39 0.23 -3.73
C ALA A 315 11.66 -1.12 -4.43
N SER A 316 11.06 -1.30 -5.61
CA SER A 316 11.24 -2.46 -6.48
C SER A 316 11.88 -2.10 -7.81
N HIS A 317 12.01 -0.81 -8.13
CA HIS A 317 12.41 -0.34 -9.45
C HIS A 317 13.29 0.92 -9.41
N TRP A 318 13.94 1.24 -10.54
CA TRP A 318 14.82 2.39 -10.71
C TRP A 318 14.51 3.13 -12.02
N ALA A 319 14.75 4.44 -12.07
CA ALA A 319 14.48 5.26 -13.26
C ALA A 319 15.72 5.97 -13.82
N SER A 320 16.88 5.33 -13.70
CA SER A 320 18.18 5.90 -14.11
C SER A 320 19.02 4.93 -14.95
N ARG A 321 19.94 5.50 -15.73
CA ARG A 321 21.01 4.79 -16.45
C ARG A 321 22.39 4.97 -15.82
N GLU A 322 22.49 5.75 -14.74
CA GLU A 322 23.75 6.10 -14.09
C GLU A 322 24.12 5.05 -13.04
N ASP A 323 25.35 4.56 -13.00
CA ASP A 323 25.76 3.50 -12.06
C ASP A 323 26.60 4.00 -10.88
N SER A 324 26.81 5.31 -10.74
CA SER A 324 27.67 5.85 -9.68
C SER A 324 27.12 5.49 -8.29
N PRO A 325 27.91 4.83 -7.42
CA PRO A 325 27.46 4.46 -6.07
C PRO A 325 27.25 5.69 -5.18
N LEU A 326 27.68 6.88 -5.60
CA LEU A 326 27.50 8.13 -4.88
C LEU A 326 26.14 8.80 -5.15
N LEU A 327 25.42 8.36 -6.19
CA LEU A 327 24.05 8.80 -6.43
C LEU A 327 23.09 7.99 -5.56
N PRO A 328 21.97 8.58 -5.11
CA PRO A 328 21.00 7.88 -4.28
C PRO A 328 20.29 6.77 -5.09
N PRO A 329 20.07 5.56 -4.50
CA PRO A 329 19.18 4.56 -5.07
C PRO A 329 17.70 4.93 -4.80
N MET A 330 16.78 4.46 -5.64
CA MET A 330 15.35 4.51 -5.30
C MET A 330 15.07 3.75 -3.99
N GLY A 331 14.05 4.17 -3.25
CA GLY A 331 13.71 3.61 -1.94
C GLY A 331 14.60 4.08 -0.79
N MET A 332 15.71 4.79 -1.07
CA MET A 332 16.55 5.39 -0.04
C MET A 332 15.72 6.29 0.88
N ARG A 333 15.91 6.12 2.19
CA ARG A 333 15.20 6.91 3.20
C ARG A 333 16.10 7.98 3.80
N VAL A 334 15.57 9.19 3.91
CA VAL A 334 16.21 10.29 4.65
C VAL A 334 15.30 10.75 5.78
N ARG A 335 15.88 11.26 6.87
CA ARG A 335 15.12 11.88 7.96
C ARG A 335 15.66 13.25 8.31
N LEU A 336 14.79 14.12 8.82
CA LEU A 336 15.20 15.39 9.39
C LEU A 336 15.93 15.12 10.72
N LYS A 337 17.06 15.79 10.94
CA LYS A 337 17.84 15.66 12.17
C LYS A 337 16.98 16.00 13.38
N LYS A 338 17.06 15.18 14.44
CA LYS A 338 16.39 15.40 15.72
C LYS A 338 16.78 16.72 16.38
N SER A 339 18.00 17.21 16.11
CA SER A 339 18.52 18.48 16.60
C SER A 339 18.02 19.71 15.84
N PHE A 340 17.33 19.53 14.71
CA PHE A 340 16.76 20.66 13.97
C PHE A 340 15.61 21.28 14.75
N ASP A 341 15.72 22.56 15.07
CA ASP A 341 14.71 23.30 15.84
C ASP A 341 13.50 23.64 14.97
N ILE A 342 12.43 22.88 15.16
CA ILE A 342 11.16 23.08 14.44
C ILE A 342 10.28 24.17 15.08
N THR A 343 10.57 24.63 16.29
CA THR A 343 9.66 25.51 17.06
C THR A 343 9.45 26.89 16.43
N LYS A 344 10.37 27.28 15.53
CA LYS A 344 10.35 28.54 14.78
C LYS A 344 9.41 28.53 13.58
N PHE A 345 8.86 27.38 13.22
CA PHE A 345 7.97 27.22 12.08
C PHE A 345 6.50 27.39 12.48
N PRO A 346 5.60 27.75 11.55
CA PRO A 346 4.15 27.72 11.78
C PRO A 346 3.67 26.35 12.28
N ARG A 347 2.61 26.31 13.08
CA ARG A 347 2.11 25.09 13.73
C ARG A 347 1.88 23.94 12.75
N ASP A 348 1.27 24.22 11.61
CA ASP A 348 0.97 23.23 10.56
C ASP A 348 2.26 22.63 9.97
N VAL A 349 3.28 23.47 9.78
CA VAL A 349 4.60 23.05 9.30
C VAL A 349 5.34 22.25 10.36
N GLN A 350 5.18 22.57 11.65
CA GLN A 350 5.76 21.77 12.72
C GLN A 350 5.25 20.32 12.71
N VAL A 351 3.99 20.08 12.31
CA VAL A 351 3.45 18.72 12.15
C VAL A 351 4.22 17.96 11.07
N ILE A 352 4.43 18.59 9.91
CA ILE A 352 5.19 18.01 8.79
C ILE A 352 6.66 17.77 9.19
N LEU A 353 7.31 18.72 9.87
CA LEU A 353 8.70 18.58 10.29
C LEU A 353 8.86 17.50 11.37
N ARG A 354 7.92 17.37 12.30
CA ARG A 354 7.90 16.28 13.29
C ARG A 354 7.73 14.92 12.60
N CYS A 355 6.89 14.84 11.57
CA CYS A 355 6.77 13.66 10.72
C CYS A 355 8.11 13.31 10.05
N LEU A 356 8.81 14.28 9.47
CA LEU A 356 10.12 14.08 8.85
C LEU A 356 11.22 13.68 9.86
N GLN A 357 11.10 14.04 11.14
CA GLN A 357 11.99 13.53 12.20
C GLN A 357 11.66 12.08 12.57
N LYS A 358 10.37 11.76 12.72
CA LYS A 358 9.88 10.48 13.24
C LYS A 358 9.88 9.36 12.19
N TYR A 359 9.37 9.65 11.00
CA TYR A 359 9.20 8.71 9.89
C TYR A 359 10.09 9.07 8.69
N GLY A 360 10.59 10.30 8.58
CA GLY A 360 11.40 10.70 7.42
C GLY A 360 10.64 10.66 6.10
N MET A 361 11.37 10.49 5.01
CA MET A 361 10.83 10.42 3.66
C MET A 361 11.62 9.47 2.77
N ILE A 362 10.93 8.83 1.83
CA ILE A 362 11.43 7.78 0.95
C ILE A 362 11.56 8.35 -0.47
N LEU A 363 12.72 8.11 -1.09
CA LEU A 363 13.00 8.54 -2.45
C LEU A 363 12.19 7.67 -3.42
N ALA A 364 11.23 8.29 -4.09
CA ALA A 364 10.25 7.56 -4.91
C ALA A 364 10.41 7.81 -6.42
N ASP A 365 10.95 8.97 -6.82
CA ASP A 365 11.01 9.31 -8.24
C ASP A 365 12.19 10.21 -8.61
N ASN A 366 12.47 10.26 -9.91
CA ASN A 366 13.29 11.28 -10.53
C ASN A 366 12.44 12.52 -10.82
N GLY A 367 12.85 13.65 -10.24
CA GLY A 367 12.15 14.92 -10.36
C GLY A 367 13.08 16.07 -9.96
N SER A 368 12.54 17.15 -9.40
CA SER A 368 13.40 18.22 -8.88
C SER A 368 13.90 17.89 -7.46
N ASP A 369 15.16 18.22 -7.17
CA ASP A 369 15.76 17.91 -5.87
C ASP A 369 14.94 18.48 -4.69
N TRP A 370 14.62 17.59 -3.74
CA TRP A 370 13.97 17.91 -2.46
C TRP A 370 12.48 18.28 -2.57
N PHE A 371 11.81 17.91 -3.65
CA PHE A 371 10.37 18.10 -3.78
C PHE A 371 9.64 17.04 -2.96
N ILE A 372 8.79 17.48 -2.03
CA ILE A 372 7.91 16.62 -1.25
C ILE A 372 6.48 16.76 -1.75
N SER A 373 5.78 15.65 -1.97
CA SER A 373 4.44 15.65 -2.54
C SER A 373 3.36 15.72 -1.46
N GLY A 374 2.22 16.32 -1.82
CA GLY A 374 1.03 16.32 -0.99
C GLY A 374 -0.23 16.39 -1.83
N ALA A 375 -1.37 16.28 -1.16
CA ALA A 375 -2.66 16.45 -1.79
C ALA A 375 -3.04 17.95 -1.83
N PRO A 376 -3.62 18.44 -2.93
CA PRO A 376 -4.20 19.78 -2.99
C PRO A 376 -5.38 19.89 -2.02
N ASP A 377 -5.47 21.00 -1.29
CA ASP A 377 -6.59 21.27 -0.38
C ASP A 377 -6.78 22.78 -0.19
N PRO A 378 -7.97 23.35 -0.47
CA PRO A 378 -8.20 24.80 -0.41
C PRO A 378 -7.98 25.41 0.99
N ARG A 379 -7.86 24.58 2.03
CA ARG A 379 -7.62 25.01 3.41
C ARG A 379 -6.13 25.20 3.74
N TRP A 380 -5.22 24.82 2.85
CA TRP A 380 -3.79 25.06 3.06
C TRP A 380 -3.48 26.55 3.22
N ASN A 381 -2.63 26.88 4.20
CA ASN A 381 -1.99 28.19 4.26
C ASN A 381 -0.68 28.15 3.46
N ASP A 382 -0.72 28.58 2.20
CA ASP A 382 0.44 28.51 1.29
C ASP A 382 1.65 29.32 1.80
N GLU A 383 1.44 30.42 2.51
CA GLU A 383 2.53 31.21 3.10
C GLU A 383 3.24 30.40 4.21
N ALA A 384 2.47 29.73 5.06
CA ALA A 384 3.02 28.84 6.06
C ALA A 384 3.77 27.67 5.39
N ILE A 385 3.16 26.98 4.44
CA ILE A 385 3.76 25.84 3.73
C ILE A 385 5.07 26.23 3.04
N ARG A 386 5.16 27.43 2.43
CA ARG A 386 6.41 27.92 1.82
C ARG A 386 7.58 28.03 2.79
N THR A 387 7.36 28.12 4.11
CA THR A 387 8.45 28.13 5.09
C THR A 387 9.26 26.84 5.09
N LEU A 388 8.72 25.71 4.60
CA LEU A 388 9.47 24.47 4.39
C LEU A 388 10.74 24.68 3.54
N LYS A 389 10.76 25.65 2.63
CA LYS A 389 11.92 26.03 1.81
C LYS A 389 13.14 26.50 2.62
N GLN A 390 12.94 26.84 3.89
CA GLN A 390 14.02 27.18 4.82
C GLN A 390 14.77 25.94 5.33
N VAL A 391 14.13 24.76 5.33
CA VAL A 391 14.76 23.50 5.72
C VAL A 391 15.63 23.00 4.57
N LYS A 392 16.95 23.05 4.76
CA LYS A 392 17.93 22.63 3.76
C LYS A 392 18.26 21.15 3.85
N GLY A 393 18.69 20.56 2.74
CA GLY A 393 19.11 19.16 2.67
C GLY A 393 20.21 18.77 3.67
N TYR A 394 21.08 19.68 4.08
CA TYR A 394 22.10 19.40 5.13
C TYR A 394 21.50 19.22 6.53
N ASN A 395 20.23 19.57 6.73
CA ASN A 395 19.49 19.26 7.96
C ASN A 395 18.97 17.81 7.98
N PHE A 396 19.14 17.06 6.88
CA PHE A 396 18.77 15.66 6.79
C PHE A 396 19.96 14.73 7.00
N GLU A 397 19.64 13.46 7.20
CA GLU A 397 20.56 12.33 7.22
C GLU A 397 19.96 11.18 6.41
N VAL A 398 20.80 10.47 5.67
CA VAL A 398 20.43 9.19 5.05
C VAL A 398 20.38 8.14 6.15
N VAL A 399 19.27 7.42 6.23
CA VAL A 399 19.13 6.26 7.12
C VAL A 399 19.92 5.10 6.51
N LEU A 400 20.58 4.30 7.35
CA LEU A 400 21.34 3.14 6.91
C LEU A 400 20.49 2.26 5.97
N MET A 401 21.00 2.07 4.74
CA MET A 401 20.35 1.33 3.66
C MET A 401 20.58 -0.19 3.76
#